data_AF-A0A1B2HSN8-F1
#
_entry.id   AF-A0A1B2HSN8-F1
#
_cell.length_a   1.000
_cell.length_b   1.000
_cell.length_c   1.000
_cell.angle_alpha   90.00
_cell.angle_beta   90.00
_cell.angle_gamma   90.00
#
_symmetry.space_group_name_H-M   'P 1'
#
loop_
_entity.id
_entity.type
_entity.pdbx_description
1 polymer ?
#
loop_
_entity_poly.entity_id
_entity_poly.type
_entity_poly.pdbx_seq_one_letter_code
_entity_poly.pdbx_strand_id
1 'polypeptide(L)'
;MIDDPARARLVRRFGEPVTAWIDALPDLVATLTARWGLTVVEAVPGGTGVAVRCTTAVLKLTPDHDVAAHEAKALTAWADIPAAVDLLDTDLARGALLLELLHPGTPATDPARVVPALHRADLKGFPPLRARVDFLFETVLTGRTGTYYATEHAKARKLADDNTPTVLLHGDMHPGNVLQSARGPVAIDPRACVGDPAVDWLDFVHGGYDLHGADVDLDRVHEWLAAFKPFYS
;
A
#
# COMPACT_ATOMS: atom_id res chain seq x y z
N MET A 1 4.10 -9.83 -20.69
CA MET A 1 3.21 -9.29 -19.65
C MET A 1 4.01 -8.53 -18.60
N ILE A 2 5.12 -9.10 -18.11
CA ILE A 2 6.14 -8.40 -17.32
C ILE A 2 7.37 -8.16 -18.21
N ASP A 3 7.95 -6.97 -18.18
CA ASP A 3 9.21 -6.64 -18.87
C ASP A 3 10.44 -7.01 -18.02
N ASP A 4 11.64 -7.04 -18.63
CA ASP A 4 12.88 -7.40 -17.92
C ASP A 4 13.15 -6.51 -16.70
N PRO A 5 12.94 -5.17 -16.75
CA PRO A 5 13.06 -4.32 -15.58
C PRO A 5 12.13 -4.72 -14.43
N ALA A 6 10.87 -5.05 -14.70
CA ALA A 6 9.93 -5.48 -13.68
C ALA A 6 10.27 -6.88 -13.13
N ARG A 7 10.71 -7.81 -13.98
CA ARG A 7 11.24 -9.12 -13.56
C ARG A 7 12.40 -8.93 -12.58
N ALA A 8 13.37 -8.09 -12.90
CA ALA A 8 14.51 -7.82 -12.04
C ALA A 8 14.11 -7.22 -10.67
N ARG A 9 13.09 -6.35 -10.64
CA ARG A 9 12.56 -5.82 -9.37
C ARG A 9 11.94 -6.90 -8.49
N LEU A 10 11.15 -7.80 -9.09
CA LEU A 10 10.53 -8.91 -8.36
C LEU A 10 11.57 -9.90 -7.86
N VAL A 11 12.56 -10.28 -8.68
CA VAL A 11 13.68 -11.17 -8.28
C VAL A 11 14.49 -10.55 -7.15
N ARG A 12 14.79 -9.24 -7.22
CA ARG A 12 15.49 -8.56 -6.12
C ARG A 12 14.71 -8.61 -4.81
N ARG A 13 13.37 -8.58 -4.86
CA ARG A 13 12.53 -8.58 -3.66
C ARG A 13 12.27 -9.98 -3.09
N PHE A 14 11.98 -10.94 -3.95
CA PHE A 14 11.49 -12.28 -3.54
C PHE A 14 12.53 -13.39 -3.76
N GLY A 15 13.68 -13.06 -4.34
CA GLY A 15 14.70 -14.02 -4.75
C GLY A 15 14.34 -14.78 -6.03
N GLU A 16 15.24 -15.65 -6.46
CA GLU A 16 15.10 -16.49 -7.67
C GLU A 16 13.79 -17.30 -7.76
N PRO A 17 13.21 -17.85 -6.67
CA PRO A 17 11.97 -18.64 -6.77
C PRO A 17 10.78 -17.90 -7.41
N VAL A 18 10.75 -16.56 -7.37
CA VAL A 18 9.69 -15.77 -8.00
C VAL A 18 9.65 -15.92 -9.52
N THR A 19 10.76 -16.32 -10.16
CA THR A 19 10.83 -16.56 -11.60
C THR A 19 9.78 -17.58 -12.05
N ALA A 20 9.56 -18.65 -11.28
CA ALA A 20 8.53 -19.63 -11.57
C ALA A 20 7.11 -19.04 -11.54
N TRP A 21 6.84 -18.13 -10.59
CA TRP A 21 5.57 -17.41 -10.54
C TRP A 21 5.39 -16.46 -11.72
N ILE A 22 6.46 -15.73 -12.11
CA ILE A 22 6.44 -14.84 -13.27
C ILE A 22 6.14 -15.60 -14.55
N ASP A 23 6.77 -16.77 -14.72
CA ASP A 23 6.60 -17.59 -15.92
C ASP A 23 5.19 -18.22 -15.99
N ALA A 24 4.59 -18.53 -14.84
CA ALA A 24 3.21 -19.01 -14.73
C ALA A 24 2.13 -17.89 -14.80
N LEU A 25 2.54 -16.62 -14.74
CA LEU A 25 1.61 -15.49 -14.62
C LEU A 25 0.60 -15.38 -15.78
N PRO A 26 0.96 -15.60 -17.07
CA PRO A 26 0.00 -15.53 -18.17
C PRO A 26 -1.18 -16.51 -17.99
N ASP A 27 -0.89 -17.74 -17.58
CA ASP A 27 -1.91 -18.79 -17.36
C ASP A 27 -2.76 -18.49 -16.13
N LEU A 28 -2.14 -17.95 -15.07
CA LEU A 28 -2.84 -17.50 -13.88
C LEU A 28 -3.83 -16.37 -14.21
N VAL A 29 -3.38 -15.36 -14.97
CA VAL A 29 -4.24 -14.26 -15.42
C VAL A 29 -5.39 -14.79 -16.27
N ALA A 30 -5.12 -15.68 -17.24
CA ALA A 30 -6.15 -16.28 -18.08
C ALA A 30 -7.20 -17.07 -17.26
N THR A 31 -6.75 -17.81 -16.24
CA THR A 31 -7.63 -18.56 -15.35
C THR A 31 -8.55 -17.63 -14.56
N LEU A 32 -7.99 -16.57 -13.97
CA LEU A 32 -8.72 -15.65 -13.12
C LEU A 32 -9.64 -14.71 -13.91
N THR A 33 -9.22 -14.28 -15.10
CA THR A 33 -10.08 -13.48 -15.98
C THR A 33 -11.25 -14.30 -16.51
N ALA A 34 -11.05 -15.58 -16.83
CA ALA A 34 -12.14 -16.49 -17.18
C ALA A 34 -13.12 -16.69 -16.01
N ARG A 35 -12.61 -16.89 -14.78
CA ARG A 35 -13.43 -17.01 -13.57
C ARG A 35 -14.33 -15.79 -13.35
N TRP A 36 -13.76 -14.58 -13.49
CA TRP A 36 -14.47 -13.33 -13.20
C TRP A 36 -15.09 -12.65 -14.43
N GLY A 37 -15.02 -13.27 -15.61
CA GLY A 37 -15.58 -12.72 -16.85
C GLY A 37 -14.92 -11.40 -17.29
N LEU A 38 -13.60 -11.27 -17.10
CA LEU A 38 -12.85 -10.06 -17.36
C LEU A 38 -12.18 -10.06 -18.74
N THR A 39 -12.11 -8.89 -19.37
CA THR A 39 -11.28 -8.66 -20.56
C THR A 39 -10.08 -7.82 -20.18
N VAL A 40 -8.87 -8.38 -20.35
CA VAL A 40 -7.61 -7.70 -20.05
C VAL A 40 -7.41 -6.53 -21.02
N VAL A 41 -7.04 -5.37 -20.48
CA VAL A 41 -6.65 -4.19 -21.27
C VAL A 41 -5.13 -4.02 -21.21
N GLU A 42 -4.56 -4.04 -20.01
CA GLU A 42 -3.11 -3.94 -19.83
C GLU A 42 -2.66 -4.55 -18.50
N ALA A 43 -1.37 -4.87 -18.41
CA ALA A 43 -0.73 -5.28 -17.16
C ALA A 43 0.27 -4.21 -16.74
N VAL A 44 0.21 -3.82 -15.47
CA VAL A 44 1.02 -2.80 -14.82
C VAL A 44 1.85 -3.47 -13.73
N PRO A 45 3.14 -3.73 -13.97
CA PRO A 45 3.99 -4.36 -12.96
C PRO A 45 4.27 -3.42 -11.78
N GLY A 46 4.04 -3.91 -10.56
CA GLY A 46 4.31 -3.20 -9.31
C GLY A 46 5.58 -3.71 -8.60
N GLY A 47 5.86 -3.14 -7.43
CA GLY A 47 7.02 -3.55 -6.60
C GLY A 47 6.81 -4.86 -5.83
N THR A 48 5.56 -5.31 -5.69
CA THR A 48 5.19 -6.50 -4.89
C THR A 48 4.28 -7.47 -5.65
N GLY A 49 4.08 -7.25 -6.94
CA GLY A 49 3.12 -8.00 -7.74
C GLY A 49 2.82 -7.33 -9.09
N VAL A 50 1.68 -7.67 -9.68
CA VAL A 50 1.18 -7.08 -10.93
C VAL A 50 -0.28 -6.69 -10.75
N ALA A 51 -0.63 -5.48 -11.20
CA ALA A 51 -2.01 -5.08 -11.39
C ALA A 51 -2.39 -5.25 -12.86
N VAL A 52 -3.47 -5.97 -13.15
CA VAL A 52 -3.99 -6.20 -14.50
C VAL A 52 -5.28 -5.42 -14.63
N ARG A 53 -5.22 -4.31 -15.37
CA ARG A 53 -6.40 -3.50 -15.65
C ARG A 53 -7.25 -4.23 -16.68
N CYS A 54 -8.50 -4.47 -16.31
CA CYS A 54 -9.50 -5.05 -17.18
C CYS A 54 -10.52 -3.99 -17.58
N THR A 55 -11.47 -4.35 -18.44
CA THR A 55 -12.52 -3.43 -18.92
C THR A 55 -13.45 -2.94 -17.80
N THR A 56 -13.59 -3.69 -16.71
CA THR A 56 -14.57 -3.41 -15.64
C THR A 56 -14.00 -3.49 -14.22
N ALA A 57 -12.74 -3.93 -14.06
CA ALA A 57 -12.11 -4.15 -12.76
C ALA A 57 -10.59 -4.09 -12.86
N VAL A 58 -9.90 -4.09 -11.72
CA VAL A 58 -8.46 -4.30 -11.63
C VAL A 58 -8.20 -5.64 -10.92
N LEU A 59 -7.47 -6.53 -11.58
CA LEU A 59 -7.02 -7.79 -10.98
C LEU A 59 -5.60 -7.60 -10.43
N LYS A 60 -5.45 -7.58 -9.11
CA LYS A 60 -4.14 -7.47 -8.45
C LYS A 60 -3.64 -8.86 -8.05
N LEU A 61 -2.38 -9.15 -8.37
CA LEU A 61 -1.74 -10.44 -8.17
C LEU A 61 -0.39 -10.26 -7.47
N THR A 62 -0.10 -11.12 -6.50
CA THR A 62 1.20 -11.14 -5.82
C THR A 62 1.65 -12.59 -5.56
N PRO A 63 2.97 -12.88 -5.66
CA PRO A 63 3.51 -14.18 -5.24
C PRO A 63 3.45 -14.39 -3.72
N ASP A 64 3.22 -13.32 -2.94
CA ASP A 64 3.19 -13.33 -1.49
C ASP A 64 1.73 -13.35 -1.00
N HIS A 65 1.24 -14.54 -0.65
CA HIS A 65 -0.16 -14.73 -0.28
C HIS A 65 -0.53 -14.03 1.03
N ASP A 66 0.42 -13.83 1.95
CA ASP A 66 0.19 -13.11 3.19
C ASP A 66 -0.02 -11.61 2.91
N VAL A 67 0.71 -11.06 1.93
CA VAL A 67 0.47 -9.69 1.44
C VAL A 67 -0.94 -9.55 0.86
N ALA A 68 -1.39 -10.48 0.04
CA ALA A 68 -2.76 -10.44 -0.51
C ALA A 68 -3.82 -10.53 0.59
N ALA A 69 -3.65 -11.44 1.56
CA ALA A 69 -4.60 -11.61 2.66
C ALA A 69 -4.66 -10.37 3.56
N HIS A 70 -3.51 -9.74 3.82
CA HIS A 70 -3.42 -8.53 4.63
C HIS A 70 -4.08 -7.34 3.94
N GLU A 71 -3.86 -7.16 2.63
CA GLU A 71 -4.52 -6.12 1.84
C GLU A 71 -6.03 -6.35 1.77
N ALA A 72 -6.49 -7.59 1.51
CA ALA A 72 -7.91 -7.91 1.51
C ALA A 72 -8.59 -7.57 2.83
N LYS A 73 -7.93 -7.87 3.96
CA LYS A 73 -8.40 -7.53 5.29
C LYS A 73 -8.53 -6.02 5.49
N ALA A 74 -7.53 -5.26 5.06
CA ALA A 74 -7.52 -3.80 5.14
C ALA A 74 -8.68 -3.20 4.33
N LEU A 75 -8.83 -3.60 3.07
CA LEU A 75 -9.91 -3.13 2.20
C LEU A 75 -11.30 -3.52 2.74
N THR A 76 -11.42 -4.70 3.34
CA THR A 76 -12.67 -5.11 4.01
C THR A 76 -13.01 -4.21 5.20
N ALA A 77 -12.01 -3.78 5.99
CA ALA A 77 -12.23 -2.84 7.10
C ALA A 77 -12.64 -1.43 6.62
N TRP A 78 -12.33 -1.09 5.38
CA TRP A 78 -12.71 0.18 4.74
C TRP A 78 -13.91 0.06 3.78
N ALA A 79 -14.65 -1.04 3.77
CA ALA A 79 -15.73 -1.26 2.79
C ALA A 79 -16.81 -0.15 2.77
N ASP A 80 -17.06 0.50 3.91
CA ASP A 80 -18.02 1.61 4.03
C ASP A 80 -17.35 3.01 3.97
N ILE A 81 -16.06 3.08 3.62
CA ILE A 81 -15.29 4.31 3.53
C ILE A 81 -15.08 4.67 2.05
N PRO A 82 -15.81 5.68 1.50
CA PRO A 82 -15.75 6.01 0.07
C PRO A 82 -14.37 6.42 -0.46
N ALA A 83 -13.45 6.77 0.46
CA ALA A 83 -12.08 7.16 0.19
C ALA A 83 -11.11 5.96 0.05
N ALA A 84 -11.59 4.73 0.14
CA ALA A 84 -10.84 3.51 -0.16
C ALA A 84 -11.42 2.81 -1.41
N VAL A 85 -10.59 2.05 -2.09
CA VAL A 85 -11.01 1.22 -3.23
C VAL A 85 -11.80 0.01 -2.75
N ASP A 86 -12.87 -0.31 -3.46
CA ASP A 86 -13.71 -1.46 -3.15
C ASP A 86 -13.02 -2.77 -3.54
N LEU A 87 -13.00 -3.71 -2.60
CA LEU A 87 -12.66 -5.10 -2.84
C LEU A 87 -13.92 -5.85 -3.31
N LEU A 88 -13.92 -6.27 -4.57
CA LEU A 88 -15.06 -6.94 -5.19
C LEU A 88 -15.10 -8.45 -4.91
N ASP A 89 -13.95 -9.12 -4.98
CA ASP A 89 -13.79 -10.55 -4.68
C ASP A 89 -12.31 -10.91 -4.44
N THR A 90 -12.04 -12.14 -4.01
CA THR A 90 -10.67 -12.66 -3.80
C THR A 90 -10.47 -14.09 -4.30
N ASP A 91 -9.21 -14.41 -4.60
CA ASP A 91 -8.68 -15.77 -4.67
C ASP A 91 -7.35 -15.81 -3.91
N LEU A 92 -7.43 -15.75 -2.58
CA LEU A 92 -6.24 -15.65 -1.72
C LEU A 92 -5.30 -16.84 -1.85
N ALA A 93 -5.82 -18.02 -2.21
CA ALA A 93 -5.01 -19.21 -2.47
C ALA A 93 -4.08 -19.04 -3.70
N ARG A 94 -4.39 -18.07 -4.56
CA ARG A 94 -3.59 -17.68 -5.73
C ARG A 94 -3.00 -16.27 -5.60
N GLY A 95 -3.06 -15.66 -4.41
CA GLY A 95 -2.59 -14.30 -4.17
C GLY A 95 -3.31 -13.23 -4.99
N ALA A 96 -4.62 -13.42 -5.26
CA ALA A 96 -5.39 -12.55 -6.16
C ALA A 96 -6.48 -11.75 -5.44
N LEU A 97 -6.58 -10.47 -5.80
CA LEU A 97 -7.63 -9.54 -5.38
C LEU A 97 -8.32 -8.97 -6.61
N LEU A 98 -9.63 -8.92 -6.61
CA LEU A 98 -10.43 -8.22 -7.62
C LEU A 98 -10.90 -6.90 -7.03
N LEU A 99 -10.43 -5.79 -7.60
CA LEU A 99 -10.74 -4.43 -7.16
C LEU A 99 -11.64 -3.74 -8.17
N GLU A 100 -12.44 -2.78 -7.72
CA GLU A 100 -13.19 -1.92 -8.64
C GLU A 100 -12.25 -1.17 -9.60
N LEU A 101 -12.79 -0.80 -10.76
CA LEU A 101 -12.09 0.08 -11.69
C LEU A 101 -12.47 1.53 -11.41
N LEU A 102 -11.49 2.33 -11.01
CA LEU A 102 -11.69 3.76 -10.77
C LEU A 102 -11.64 4.54 -12.09
N HIS A 103 -12.61 5.45 -12.29
CA HIS A 103 -12.67 6.36 -13.42
C HIS A 103 -12.65 7.82 -12.95
N PRO A 104 -11.71 8.67 -13.40
CA PRO A 104 -10.73 8.41 -14.46
C PRO A 104 -9.55 7.50 -14.05
N GLY A 105 -9.31 7.28 -12.75
CA GLY A 105 -8.22 6.41 -12.28
C GLY A 105 -6.82 7.03 -12.47
N THR A 106 -6.76 8.34 -12.68
CA THR A 106 -5.51 9.12 -12.75
C THR A 106 -5.05 9.50 -11.34
N PRO A 107 -3.80 9.94 -11.12
CA PRO A 107 -3.38 10.50 -9.84
C PRO A 107 -4.33 11.61 -9.35
N ALA A 108 -4.66 11.60 -8.07
CA ALA A 108 -5.55 12.60 -7.47
C ALA A 108 -4.90 13.99 -7.38
N THR A 109 -5.71 15.05 -7.52
CA THR A 109 -5.27 16.45 -7.38
C THR A 109 -5.15 16.90 -5.93
N ASP A 110 -5.96 16.32 -5.04
CA ASP A 110 -6.08 16.60 -3.61
C ASP A 110 -5.89 15.30 -2.79
N PRO A 111 -4.76 14.58 -2.96
CA PRO A 111 -4.61 13.21 -2.47
C PRO A 111 -4.67 13.09 -0.94
N ALA A 112 -4.22 14.12 -0.21
CA ALA A 112 -4.19 14.12 1.25
C ALA A 112 -5.60 14.06 1.89
N ARG A 113 -6.64 14.39 1.12
CA ARG A 113 -8.03 14.46 1.58
C ARG A 113 -8.60 13.10 2.01
N VAL A 114 -8.00 11.98 1.58
CA VAL A 114 -8.46 10.63 1.96
C VAL A 114 -8.12 10.26 3.41
N VAL A 115 -7.03 10.81 3.95
CA VAL A 115 -6.43 10.32 5.21
C VAL A 115 -7.40 10.38 6.39
N PRO A 116 -8.12 11.49 6.66
CA PRO A 116 -9.03 11.55 7.80
C PRO A 116 -10.20 10.55 7.74
N ALA A 117 -10.60 10.13 6.54
CA ALA A 117 -11.66 9.15 6.37
C ALA A 117 -11.17 7.73 6.66
N LEU A 118 -9.96 7.38 6.22
CA LEU A 118 -9.35 6.07 6.43
C LEU A 118 -9.09 5.78 7.92
N HIS A 119 -8.73 6.81 8.69
CA HIS A 119 -8.43 6.70 10.12
C HIS A 119 -9.63 6.35 11.01
N ARG A 120 -10.86 6.31 10.46
CA ARG A 120 -12.10 6.01 11.19
C ARG A 120 -12.49 4.53 11.21
N ALA A 121 -11.73 3.67 10.53
CA ALA A 121 -12.03 2.25 10.43
C ALA A 121 -11.69 1.45 11.70
N ASP A 122 -12.21 0.22 11.78
CA ASP A 122 -11.93 -0.70 12.90
C ASP A 122 -10.45 -1.12 12.93
N LEU A 123 -9.87 -1.09 14.13
CA LEU A 123 -8.48 -1.42 14.40
C LEU A 123 -8.24 -2.93 14.53
N LYS A 124 -9.31 -3.73 14.64
CA LYS A 124 -9.23 -5.11 15.12
C LYS A 124 -8.40 -6.03 14.22
N GLY A 125 -7.35 -6.59 14.84
CA GLY A 125 -6.54 -7.67 14.26
C GLY A 125 -5.49 -7.21 13.25
N PHE A 126 -5.21 -5.91 13.17
CA PHE A 126 -4.07 -5.39 12.43
C PHE A 126 -2.81 -5.37 13.32
N PRO A 127 -1.61 -5.53 12.74
CA PRO A 127 -0.38 -5.47 13.50
C PRO A 127 -0.13 -4.06 14.04
N PRO A 128 0.60 -3.90 15.15
CA PRO A 128 0.99 -2.58 15.64
C PRO A 128 1.99 -1.92 14.68
N LEU A 129 1.97 -0.59 14.63
CA LEU A 129 2.90 0.25 13.87
C LEU A 129 4.36 -0.11 14.14
N ARG A 130 4.70 -0.51 15.36
CA ARG A 130 6.04 -0.99 15.72
C ARG A 130 6.51 -2.14 14.82
N ALA A 131 5.65 -3.11 14.52
CA ALA A 131 5.99 -4.21 13.63
C ALA A 131 6.20 -3.75 12.17
N ARG A 132 5.46 -2.72 11.74
CA ARG A 132 5.65 -2.08 10.44
C ARG A 132 6.98 -1.32 10.38
N VAL A 133 7.34 -0.59 11.43
CA VAL A 133 8.63 0.09 11.58
C VAL A 133 9.77 -0.93 11.50
N ASP A 134 9.70 -2.02 12.28
CA ASP A 134 10.71 -3.07 12.27
C ASP A 134 10.92 -3.63 10.85
N PHE A 135 9.82 -3.97 10.16
CA PHE A 135 9.86 -4.44 8.78
C PHE A 135 10.49 -3.44 7.81
N LEU A 136 10.11 -2.16 7.91
CA LEU A 136 10.61 -1.11 7.02
C LEU A 136 12.12 -0.90 7.18
N PHE A 137 12.64 -0.86 8.40
CA PHE A 137 14.06 -0.64 8.64
C PHE A 137 14.90 -1.91 8.40
N GLU A 138 14.49 -3.04 8.95
CA GLU A 138 15.28 -4.28 8.91
C GLU A 138 15.27 -4.95 7.53
N THR A 139 14.15 -4.84 6.80
CA THR A 139 13.99 -5.52 5.51
C THR A 139 14.04 -4.55 4.35
N VAL A 140 13.14 -3.55 4.30
CA VAL A 140 12.94 -2.74 3.09
C VAL A 140 14.11 -1.79 2.87
N LEU A 141 14.42 -0.95 3.86
CA LEU A 141 15.47 0.05 3.76
C LEU A 141 16.85 -0.60 3.65
N THR A 142 17.13 -1.59 4.51
CA THR A 142 18.40 -2.34 4.48
C THR A 142 18.60 -3.04 3.14
N GLY A 143 17.56 -3.69 2.58
CA GLY A 143 17.64 -4.31 1.27
C GLY A 143 17.83 -3.29 0.13
N ARG A 144 17.32 -2.07 0.27
CA ARG A 144 17.45 -0.99 -0.72
C ARG A 144 18.84 -0.35 -0.70
N THR A 145 19.41 -0.10 0.47
CA THR A 145 20.63 0.70 0.64
C THR A 145 21.87 -0.13 0.96
N GLY A 146 21.71 -1.39 1.34
CA GLY A 146 22.77 -2.22 1.92
C GLY A 146 23.20 -1.78 3.32
N THR A 147 22.49 -0.85 3.96
CA THR A 147 22.86 -0.25 5.25
C THR A 147 21.71 -0.34 6.24
N TYR A 148 22.01 -0.83 7.45
CA TYR A 148 21.06 -0.82 8.57
C TYR A 148 21.21 0.46 9.40
N TYR A 149 20.16 1.28 9.42
CA TYR A 149 20.13 2.57 10.12
C TYR A 149 19.66 2.41 11.57
N ALA A 150 20.51 1.84 12.42
CA ALA A 150 20.15 1.47 13.79
C ALA A 150 19.66 2.65 14.67
N THR A 151 20.26 3.83 14.51
CA THR A 151 19.91 5.03 15.31
C THR A 151 18.50 5.54 14.96
N GLU A 152 18.22 5.68 13.67
CA GLU A 152 16.93 6.11 13.13
C GLU A 152 15.84 5.08 13.45
N HIS A 153 16.18 3.79 13.31
CA HIS A 153 15.28 2.71 13.67
C HIS A 153 14.89 2.76 15.17
N ALA A 154 15.86 2.94 16.07
CA ALA A 154 15.58 3.05 17.50
C ALA A 154 14.68 4.25 17.84
N LYS A 155 14.85 5.39 17.15
CA LYS A 155 13.97 6.56 17.29
C LYS A 155 12.54 6.25 16.82
N ALA A 156 12.40 5.64 15.64
CA ALA A 156 11.11 5.26 15.08
C ALA A 156 10.37 4.26 15.97
N ARG A 157 11.06 3.27 16.55
CA ARG A 157 10.45 2.32 17.50
C ARG A 157 9.95 3.02 18.76
N LYS A 158 10.73 3.97 19.30
CA LYS A 158 10.31 4.76 20.46
C LYS A 158 9.03 5.54 20.15
N LEU A 159 8.95 6.20 18.99
CA LEU A 159 7.74 6.91 18.56
C LEU A 159 6.55 5.96 18.37
N ALA A 160 6.77 4.77 17.80
CA ALA A 160 5.73 3.75 17.63
C ALA A 160 5.17 3.21 18.96
N ASP A 161 5.98 3.24 20.03
CA ASP A 161 5.65 2.75 21.36
C ASP A 161 5.07 3.87 22.26
N ASP A 162 5.02 5.13 21.79
CA ASP A 162 4.41 6.24 22.54
C ASP A 162 2.91 6.03 22.73
N ASN A 163 2.38 6.52 23.85
CA ASN A 163 0.96 6.45 24.16
C ASN A 163 0.17 7.57 23.46
N THR A 164 -0.09 7.40 22.16
CA THR A 164 -0.91 8.29 21.34
C THR A 164 -2.25 7.63 20.98
N PRO A 165 -3.30 8.40 20.66
CA PRO A 165 -4.50 7.84 20.06
C PRO A 165 -4.15 7.08 18.78
N THR A 166 -4.52 5.81 18.71
CA THR A 166 -4.20 4.95 17.58
C THR A 166 -5.32 4.90 16.55
N VAL A 167 -4.97 4.89 15.27
CA VAL A 167 -5.90 4.76 14.14
C VAL A 167 -5.52 3.58 13.25
N LEU A 168 -6.42 3.16 12.36
CA LEU A 168 -6.05 2.25 11.28
C LEU A 168 -5.32 3.07 10.21
N LEU A 169 -4.02 2.85 10.09
CA LEU A 169 -3.18 3.50 9.11
C LEU A 169 -3.33 2.81 7.75
N HIS A 170 -3.22 3.58 6.68
CA HIS A 170 -2.97 3.01 5.36
C HIS A 170 -1.60 2.32 5.32
N GLY A 171 -0.58 2.93 5.96
CA GLY A 171 0.73 2.31 6.19
C GLY A 171 1.68 2.27 4.98
N ASP A 172 1.20 2.77 3.84
CA ASP A 172 1.95 3.07 2.60
C ASP A 172 1.36 4.31 1.92
N MET A 173 0.98 5.32 2.73
CA MET A 173 0.25 6.49 2.25
C MET A 173 1.20 7.47 1.58
N HIS A 174 1.12 7.55 0.26
CA HIS A 174 1.80 8.57 -0.54
C HIS A 174 0.90 9.01 -1.70
N PRO A 175 1.12 10.20 -2.31
CA PRO A 175 0.27 10.72 -3.39
C PRO A 175 0.03 9.74 -4.55
N GLY A 176 1.01 8.90 -4.89
CA GLY A 176 0.88 7.88 -5.94
C GLY A 176 -0.11 6.75 -5.66
N ASN A 177 -0.50 6.56 -4.39
CA ASN A 177 -1.48 5.56 -3.95
C ASN A 177 -2.88 6.16 -3.79
N VAL A 178 -3.10 7.38 -4.30
CA VAL A 178 -4.41 8.02 -4.29
C VAL A 178 -4.80 8.40 -5.71
N LEU A 179 -5.88 7.78 -6.20
CA LEU A 179 -6.40 7.98 -7.54
C LEU A 179 -7.67 8.82 -7.52
N GLN A 180 -7.85 9.64 -8.55
CA GLN A 180 -9.07 10.38 -8.80
C GLN A 180 -10.15 9.43 -9.32
N SER A 181 -11.32 9.50 -8.70
CA SER A 181 -12.55 8.86 -9.17
C SER A 181 -13.70 9.86 -9.33
N ALA A 182 -14.83 9.41 -9.86
CA ALA A 182 -16.07 10.19 -9.93
C ALA A 182 -16.60 10.60 -8.55
N ARG A 183 -16.27 9.86 -7.48
CA ARG A 183 -16.66 10.18 -6.09
C ARG A 183 -15.59 10.97 -5.33
N GLY A 184 -14.48 11.33 -5.97
CA GLY A 184 -13.35 12.03 -5.36
C GLY A 184 -12.09 11.16 -5.28
N PRO A 185 -11.07 11.61 -4.53
CA PRO A 185 -9.85 10.84 -4.27
C PRO A 185 -10.14 9.52 -3.56
N VAL A 186 -9.46 8.45 -3.99
CA VAL A 186 -9.61 7.08 -3.48
C VAL A 186 -8.22 6.46 -3.29
N ALA A 187 -7.97 5.93 -2.09
CA ALA A 187 -6.73 5.25 -1.73
C ALA A 187 -6.70 3.79 -2.20
N ILE A 188 -5.52 3.33 -2.61
CA ILE A 188 -5.23 1.98 -3.10
C ILE A 188 -3.93 1.43 -2.47
N ASP A 189 -3.73 0.12 -2.55
CA ASP A 189 -2.48 -0.57 -2.14
C ASP A 189 -2.07 -0.36 -0.66
N PRO A 190 -2.94 -0.65 0.31
CA PRO A 190 -2.62 -0.46 1.72
C PRO A 190 -1.62 -1.47 2.27
N ARG A 191 -0.85 -1.03 3.27
CA ARG A 191 0.00 -1.85 4.16
C ARG A 191 -0.41 -1.63 5.61
N ALA A 192 -1.68 -1.88 5.86
CA ALA A 192 -2.37 -1.40 7.05
C ALA A 192 -1.73 -1.86 8.37
N CYS A 193 -1.65 -0.96 9.33
CA CYS A 193 -1.21 -1.25 10.69
C CYS A 193 -1.91 -0.27 11.65
N VAL A 194 -1.81 -0.52 12.95
CA VAL A 194 -2.46 0.32 13.97
C VAL A 194 -1.41 1.11 14.73
N GLY A 195 -1.55 2.43 14.76
CA GLY A 195 -0.63 3.28 15.50
C GLY A 195 -0.87 4.76 15.29
N ASP A 196 0.21 5.52 15.41
CA ASP A 196 0.22 6.98 15.40
C ASP A 196 -0.30 7.56 14.06
N PRO A 197 -1.36 8.38 14.06
CA PRO A 197 -1.96 8.95 12.85
C PRO A 197 -0.96 9.79 12.03
N ALA A 198 0.08 10.34 12.65
CA ALA A 198 1.08 11.18 11.98
C ALA A 198 1.81 10.45 10.84
N VAL A 199 1.89 9.12 10.88
CA VAL A 199 2.63 8.32 9.90
C VAL A 199 2.01 8.37 8.49
N ASP A 200 0.70 8.46 8.35
CA ASP A 200 0.06 8.55 7.02
C ASP A 200 0.20 9.96 6.39
N TRP A 201 0.78 10.93 7.12
CA TRP A 201 0.96 12.30 6.66
C TRP A 201 2.38 12.61 6.18
N LEU A 202 3.34 11.71 6.37
CA LEU A 202 4.77 12.00 6.16
C LEU A 202 5.07 12.43 4.72
N ASP A 203 4.61 11.66 3.72
CA ASP A 203 4.85 11.99 2.30
C ASP A 203 4.15 13.27 1.85
N PHE A 204 2.98 13.58 2.42
CA PHE A 204 2.26 14.82 2.10
C PHE A 204 2.96 16.04 2.68
N VAL A 205 3.41 15.98 3.94
CA VAL A 205 4.14 17.08 4.58
C VAL A 205 5.53 17.24 3.96
N HIS A 206 6.25 16.13 3.71
CA HIS A 206 7.55 16.18 3.03
C HIS A 206 7.45 16.78 1.62
N GLY A 207 6.40 16.40 0.87
CA GLY A 207 6.16 16.89 -0.49
C GLY A 207 5.51 18.28 -0.58
N GLY A 208 5.16 18.91 0.55
CA GLY A 208 4.52 20.23 0.58
C GLY A 208 3.10 20.26 0.00
N TYR A 209 2.34 19.17 0.17
CA TYR A 209 0.95 19.08 -0.30
C TYR A 209 0.01 19.91 0.58
N ASP A 210 -1.09 20.39 -0.01
CA ASP A 210 -2.20 20.95 0.76
C ASP A 210 -2.83 19.84 1.62
N LEU A 211 -2.91 20.08 2.93
CA LEU A 211 -3.51 19.16 3.90
C LEU A 211 -5.03 19.34 4.01
N HIS A 212 -5.61 20.26 3.22
CA HIS A 212 -7.04 20.51 3.09
C HIS A 212 -7.74 20.80 4.42
N GLY A 213 -7.07 21.57 5.28
CA GLY A 213 -7.58 21.94 6.60
C GLY A 213 -7.72 20.76 7.57
N ALA A 214 -7.06 19.63 7.31
CA ALA A 214 -7.01 18.52 8.24
C ALA A 214 -6.36 18.95 9.56
N ASP A 215 -6.93 18.46 10.66
CA ASP A 215 -6.38 18.63 12.01
C ASP A 215 -5.21 17.67 12.20
N VAL A 216 -4.01 18.12 11.81
CA VAL A 216 -2.78 17.32 11.82
C VAL A 216 -1.80 17.93 12.82
N ASP A 217 -1.29 17.11 13.72
CA ASP A 217 -0.18 17.48 14.59
C ASP A 217 1.14 17.51 13.79
N LEU A 218 1.45 18.68 13.21
CA LEU A 218 2.63 18.86 12.36
C LEU A 218 3.95 18.67 13.11
N ASP A 219 3.99 19.00 14.40
CA ASP A 219 5.19 18.77 15.21
C ASP A 219 5.43 17.26 15.33
N ARG A 220 4.37 16.48 15.55
CA ARG A 220 4.47 15.02 15.58
C ARG A 220 4.86 14.41 14.24
N VAL A 221 4.34 14.92 13.12
CA VAL A 221 4.78 14.50 11.78
C VAL A 221 6.28 14.79 11.59
N HIS A 222 6.77 15.94 12.03
CA HIS A 222 8.20 16.28 11.92
C HIS A 222 9.09 15.37 12.79
N GLU A 223 8.64 14.94 13.96
CA GLU A 223 9.35 13.92 14.76
C GLU A 223 9.50 12.61 13.98
N TRP A 224 8.42 12.14 13.34
CA TRP A 224 8.44 10.96 12.49
C TRP A 224 9.33 11.13 11.27
N LEU A 225 9.27 12.28 10.57
CA LEU A 225 10.15 12.59 9.44
C LEU A 225 11.64 12.58 9.85
N ALA A 226 11.95 13.09 11.04
CA ALA A 226 13.31 13.04 11.57
C ALA A 226 13.77 11.60 11.86
N ALA A 227 12.89 10.73 12.36
CA ALA A 227 13.15 9.31 12.55
C ALA A 227 13.23 8.55 11.21
N PHE A 228 12.44 8.92 10.20
CA PHE A 228 12.40 8.31 8.88
C PHE A 228 13.34 8.97 7.86
N LYS A 229 14.22 9.88 8.30
CA LYS A 229 15.13 10.63 7.42
C LYS A 229 15.81 9.80 6.30
N PRO A 230 16.31 8.57 6.54
CA PRO A 230 16.93 7.75 5.49
C PRO A 230 15.98 7.29 4.36
N PHE A 231 14.68 7.38 4.56
CA PHE A 231 13.68 7.10 3.52
C PHE A 231 13.54 8.26 2.54
N TYR A 232 13.89 9.48 2.96
CA TYR A 232 13.73 10.76 2.25
C TYR A 232 15.07 11.37 1.78
N SER A 233 16.18 10.64 1.93
CA SER A 233 17.54 11.07 1.59
C SER A 233 18.02 10.56 0.25
#